data_AF-C3XU03-F1
#
_entry.id   AF-C3XU03-F1
#
_cell.length_a   1.000
_cell.length_b   1.000
_cell.length_c   1.000
_cell.angle_alpha   90.00
_cell.angle_beta   90.00
_cell.angle_gamma   90.00
#
_symmetry.space_group_name_H-M   'P 1'
#
loop_
_entity.id
_entity.type
_entity.pdbx_description
1 polymer ?
#
loop_
_entity_poly.entity_id
_entity_poly.type
_entity_poly.pdbx_seq_one_letter_code
_entity_poly.pdbx_strand_id
1 'polypeptide(L)'
;RATSGIDIDLRQVDVNQCANMSGEERNVFANSHKCKRDTTKCVPISGLGFKVGSYRCECKKGFYFPDTTSATPYYNGTDVEQHYKRKKSGVTNDYDKSFSCLRCSPGCDECIDDRPCILEWDWTLRTGVLGAQLLIVGLIIPVLLTFTFKYADVKVRK
;
A
#
# COMPACT_ATOMS: atom_id res chain seq x y z
N ARG A 1 -9.42 -2.54 -55.85
CA ARG A 1 -9.50 -2.53 -54.37
C ARG A 1 -8.55 -1.44 -53.89
N ALA A 2 -9.06 -0.25 -53.58
CA ALA A 2 -8.23 0.84 -53.06
C ALA A 2 -8.12 0.69 -51.54
N THR A 3 -6.90 0.66 -51.03
CA THR A 3 -6.62 0.74 -49.59
C THR A 3 -6.13 2.14 -49.30
N SER A 4 -6.90 2.93 -48.55
CA SER A 4 -6.42 4.20 -48.02
C SER A 4 -5.35 3.92 -46.96
N GLY A 5 -4.13 4.37 -47.21
CA GLY A 5 -3.06 4.39 -46.20
C GLY A 5 -3.17 5.67 -45.39
N ILE A 6 -3.10 5.54 -44.06
CA ILE A 6 -2.99 6.67 -43.14
C ILE A 6 -1.55 6.63 -42.62
N ASP A 7 -0.82 7.73 -42.82
CA ASP A 7 0.52 7.91 -42.26
C ASP A 7 0.38 8.55 -40.87
N ILE A 8 0.96 7.92 -39.85
CA ILE A 8 0.88 8.35 -38.45
C ILE A 8 2.30 8.55 -37.95
N ASP A 9 2.62 9.75 -37.47
CA ASP A 9 3.91 9.99 -36.83
C ASP A 9 3.97 9.29 -35.47
N LEU A 10 4.70 8.18 -35.44
CA LEU A 10 4.89 7.32 -34.27
C LEU A 10 5.65 7.99 -33.11
N ARG A 11 6.20 9.21 -33.31
CA ARG A 11 6.88 9.97 -32.25
C ARG A 11 5.93 10.80 -31.39
N GLN A 12 4.75 11.14 -31.92
CA GLN A 12 3.77 11.98 -31.23
C GLN A 12 2.61 11.19 -30.62
N VAL A 13 2.49 9.89 -30.93
CA VAL A 13 1.41 9.03 -30.43
C VAL A 13 1.91 8.11 -29.34
N ASP A 14 1.43 8.32 -28.11
CA ASP A 14 1.69 7.43 -26.98
C ASP A 14 0.73 6.24 -26.97
N VAL A 15 1.25 5.06 -26.63
CA VAL A 15 0.46 3.85 -26.41
C VAL A 15 0.03 3.76 -24.95
N ASN A 16 -1.27 3.70 -24.69
CA ASN A 16 -1.80 3.49 -23.34
C ASN A 16 -2.28 2.04 -23.16
N GLN A 17 -1.50 1.21 -22.47
CA GLN A 17 -1.88 -0.19 -22.18
C GLN A 17 -2.77 -0.36 -20.95
N CYS A 18 -2.92 0.68 -20.12
CA CYS A 18 -3.61 0.60 -18.82
C CYS A 18 -5.10 0.87 -18.88
N ALA A 19 -5.59 1.54 -19.93
CA ALA A 19 -6.91 2.15 -19.93
C ALA A 19 -8.05 1.15 -19.58
N ASN A 20 -8.84 1.55 -18.59
CA ASN A 20 -10.28 1.33 -18.47
C ASN A 20 -10.84 2.57 -17.77
N MET A 21 -10.98 3.67 -18.51
CA MET A 21 -11.67 4.86 -18.02
C MET A 21 -12.89 5.11 -18.90
N SER A 22 -14.01 5.34 -18.23
CA SER A 22 -15.34 5.66 -18.72
C SER A 22 -15.36 6.93 -19.58
N GLY A 23 -14.78 6.87 -20.77
CA GLY A 23 -14.77 7.93 -21.76
C GLY A 23 -14.91 7.32 -23.15
N GLU A 24 -15.63 8.01 -24.03
CA GLU A 24 -16.07 7.57 -25.36
C GLU A 24 -14.97 7.17 -26.36
N GLU A 25 -13.69 7.26 -25.98
CA GLU A 25 -12.56 6.91 -26.83
C GLU A 25 -12.19 5.42 -26.72
N ARG A 26 -12.43 4.68 -27.79
CA ARG A 26 -12.01 3.29 -27.93
C ARG A 26 -10.49 3.18 -28.06
N ASN A 27 -9.80 2.98 -26.94
CA ASN A 27 -8.38 2.65 -26.94
C ASN A 27 -8.17 1.17 -27.28
N VAL A 28 -7.61 0.89 -28.46
CA VAL A 28 -7.32 -0.47 -28.96
C VAL A 28 -6.24 -1.19 -28.13
N PHE A 29 -5.39 -0.44 -27.42
CA PHE A 29 -4.31 -1.00 -26.61
C PHE A 29 -4.70 -1.24 -25.15
N ALA A 30 -5.93 -0.90 -24.76
CA ALA A 30 -6.46 -1.07 -23.41
C ALA A 30 -6.28 -2.51 -22.89
N ASN A 31 -6.06 -2.65 -21.58
CA ASN A 31 -5.93 -3.93 -20.87
C ASN A 31 -4.81 -4.88 -21.39
N SER A 32 -3.89 -4.39 -22.22
CA SER A 32 -2.78 -5.19 -22.76
C SER A 32 -1.57 -5.25 -21.83
N HIS A 33 -1.58 -4.52 -20.71
CA HIS A 33 -0.49 -4.51 -19.72
C HIS A 33 -0.21 -5.88 -19.08
N LYS A 34 1.00 -6.05 -18.53
CA LYS A 34 1.44 -7.27 -17.82
C LYS A 34 1.60 -7.10 -16.31
N CYS A 35 1.05 -6.03 -15.72
CA CYS A 35 0.96 -5.91 -14.26
C CYS A 35 0.18 -7.08 -13.63
N LYS A 36 0.55 -7.47 -12.41
CA LYS A 36 -0.13 -8.48 -11.60
C LYS A 36 -1.48 -7.95 -11.13
N ARG A 37 -2.57 -8.41 -11.75
CA ARG A 37 -3.93 -7.89 -11.46
C ARG A 37 -4.37 -8.12 -10.02
N ASP A 38 -3.81 -9.08 -9.30
CA ASP A 38 -4.22 -9.37 -7.93
C ASP A 38 -3.76 -8.27 -6.96
N THR A 39 -2.50 -7.83 -7.07
CA THR A 39 -1.84 -6.96 -6.09
C THR A 39 -1.46 -5.58 -6.63
N THR A 40 -1.45 -5.39 -7.96
CA THR A 40 -1.01 -4.14 -8.62
C THR A 40 -2.07 -3.54 -9.54
N LYS A 41 -1.97 -2.23 -9.78
CA LYS A 41 -2.75 -1.44 -10.73
C LYS A 41 -1.82 -0.84 -11.79
N CYS A 42 -2.33 -0.67 -13.01
CA CYS A 42 -1.58 -0.11 -14.13
C CYS A 42 -1.77 1.41 -14.20
N VAL A 43 -0.68 2.16 -14.32
CA VAL A 43 -0.69 3.61 -14.52
C VAL A 43 0.12 3.96 -15.79
N PRO A 44 -0.49 4.60 -16.80
CA PRO A 44 0.20 4.90 -18.05
C PRO A 44 1.24 6.02 -17.88
N ILE A 45 2.30 5.98 -18.68
CA ILE A 45 3.34 7.01 -18.73
C ILE A 45 3.33 7.62 -20.13
N SER A 46 3.04 8.92 -20.22
CA SER A 46 3.04 9.69 -21.46
C SER A 46 4.42 10.26 -21.81
N GLY A 47 4.63 10.64 -23.07
CA GLY A 47 5.86 11.26 -23.57
C GLY A 47 6.97 10.28 -23.92
N LEU A 48 6.66 8.99 -24.06
CA LEU A 48 7.62 7.94 -24.42
C LEU A 48 7.47 7.46 -25.88
N GLY A 49 6.48 7.98 -26.60
CA GLY A 49 6.18 7.65 -27.98
C GLY A 49 5.55 6.27 -28.16
N PHE A 50 5.55 5.78 -29.39
CA PHE A 50 4.94 4.51 -29.74
C PHE A 50 5.80 3.31 -29.31
N LYS A 51 5.74 2.95 -28.03
CA LYS A 51 6.46 1.78 -27.49
C LYS A 51 5.64 0.97 -26.50
N VAL A 52 5.97 -0.32 -26.38
CA VAL A 52 5.38 -1.23 -25.39
C VAL A 52 6.07 -1.04 -24.04
N GLY A 53 5.30 -1.10 -22.94
CA GLY A 53 5.84 -0.97 -21.58
C GLY A 53 5.87 0.47 -21.06
N SER A 54 5.23 1.43 -21.74
CA SER A 54 5.03 2.82 -21.29
C SER A 54 3.98 2.93 -20.18
N TYR A 55 4.17 2.16 -19.11
CA TYR A 55 3.35 2.17 -17.92
C TYR A 55 4.17 1.80 -16.69
N ARG A 56 3.65 2.07 -15.50
CA ARG A 56 4.15 1.53 -14.24
C ARG A 56 3.08 0.70 -13.55
N CYS A 57 3.50 -0.36 -12.86
CA CYS A 57 2.64 -1.14 -11.98
C CYS A 57 2.81 -0.63 -10.56
N GLU A 58 1.80 0.08 -10.06
CA GLU A 58 1.73 0.55 -8.68
C GLU A 58 0.99 -0.47 -7.82
N CYS A 59 1.28 -0.56 -6.53
CA CYS A 59 0.50 -1.41 -5.64
C CYS A 59 -0.95 -0.92 -5.52
N LYS A 60 -1.89 -1.86 -5.39
CA LYS A 60 -3.28 -1.54 -5.04
C LYS A 60 -3.38 -1.12 -3.58
N LYS A 61 -4.49 -0.47 -3.22
CA LYS A 61 -4.86 -0.25 -1.81
C LYS A 61 -4.92 -1.59 -1.08
N GLY A 62 -4.43 -1.61 0.17
CA GLY A 62 -4.23 -2.81 0.97
C GLY A 62 -2.97 -3.60 0.62
N PHE A 63 -2.13 -3.10 -0.29
CA PHE A 63 -0.83 -3.68 -0.62
C PHE A 63 0.28 -2.63 -0.64
N TYR A 64 1.51 -3.04 -0.29
CA TYR A 64 2.70 -2.20 -0.26
C TYR A 64 3.85 -2.83 -1.05
N PHE A 65 4.80 -1.98 -1.46
CA PHE A 65 5.94 -2.40 -2.26
C PHE A 65 6.99 -3.10 -1.36
N PRO A 66 7.50 -4.30 -1.73
CA PRO A 66 8.39 -5.07 -0.85
C PRO A 66 9.66 -4.35 -0.40
N ASP A 67 10.22 -3.49 -1.25
CA ASP A 67 11.38 -2.65 -0.92
C ASP A 67 10.93 -1.26 -0.47
N THR A 68 10.70 -1.12 0.83
CA THR A 68 10.15 0.09 1.43
C THR A 68 11.17 1.24 1.51
N THR A 69 12.44 0.98 1.17
CA THR A 69 13.49 1.99 1.10
C THR A 69 13.65 2.60 -0.29
N SER A 70 13.02 2.01 -1.32
CA SER A 70 13.08 2.50 -2.69
C SER A 70 12.43 3.87 -2.84
N ALA A 71 13.14 4.80 -3.49
CA ALA A 71 12.59 6.11 -3.86
C ALA A 71 11.46 6.01 -4.90
N THR A 72 11.36 4.89 -5.63
CA THR A 72 10.35 4.63 -6.65
C THR A 72 9.60 3.33 -6.36
N PRO A 73 8.52 3.38 -5.54
CA PRO A 73 7.78 2.20 -5.10
C PRO A 73 6.79 1.70 -6.17
N TYR A 74 7.29 1.35 -7.35
CA TYR A 74 6.52 0.80 -8.46
C TYR A 74 7.40 -0.08 -9.35
N TYR A 75 6.78 -0.98 -10.09
CA TYR A 75 7.48 -1.76 -11.11
C TYR A 75 7.39 -1.08 -12.47
N ASN A 76 8.53 -0.91 -13.15
CA ASN A 76 8.55 -0.38 -14.52
C ASN A 76 7.91 -1.36 -15.50
N GLY A 77 7.01 -0.87 -16.36
CA GLY A 77 6.32 -1.68 -17.35
C GLY A 77 7.26 -2.34 -18.36
N THR A 78 8.35 -1.68 -18.73
CA THR A 78 9.40 -2.24 -19.61
C THR A 78 9.97 -3.54 -19.04
N ASP A 79 10.30 -3.56 -17.75
CA ASP A 79 10.90 -4.73 -17.09
C ASP A 79 9.89 -5.86 -16.98
N VAL A 80 8.66 -5.51 -16.57
CA VAL A 80 7.54 -6.47 -16.48
C VAL A 80 7.27 -7.13 -17.83
N GLU A 81 7.23 -6.36 -18.91
CA GLU A 81 7.05 -6.87 -20.29
C GLU A 81 8.22 -7.74 -20.73
N GLN A 82 9.47 -7.38 -20.40
CA GLN A 82 10.65 -8.18 -20.74
C GLN A 82 10.61 -9.56 -20.06
N HIS A 83 10.31 -9.59 -18.76
CA HIS A 83 10.20 -10.85 -18.01
C HIS A 83 9.02 -11.70 -18.50
N TYR A 84 7.88 -11.07 -18.84
CA TYR A 84 6.74 -11.76 -19.43
C TYR A 84 7.06 -12.35 -20.82
N LYS A 85 7.79 -11.62 -21.67
CA LYS A 85 8.23 -12.13 -22.98
C LYS A 85 9.12 -13.36 -22.82
N ARG A 86 10.09 -13.33 -21.88
CA ARG A 86 10.93 -14.49 -21.56
C ARG A 86 10.10 -15.69 -21.09
N LYS A 87 9.11 -15.46 -20.24
CA LYS A 87 8.12 -16.47 -19.84
C LYS A 87 7.42 -17.10 -21.04
N LYS A 88 6.90 -16.27 -21.95
CA LYS A 88 6.20 -16.75 -23.15
C LYS A 88 7.11 -17.56 -24.08
N SER A 89 8.39 -17.23 -24.14
CA SER A 89 9.40 -17.97 -24.92
C SER A 89 9.95 -19.21 -24.23
N GLY A 90 9.47 -19.58 -23.04
CA GLY A 90 9.95 -20.75 -22.29
C GLY A 90 11.35 -20.59 -21.68
N VAL A 91 11.86 -19.37 -21.59
CA VAL A 91 13.16 -19.06 -20.98
C VAL A 91 12.98 -18.86 -19.48
N THR A 92 13.99 -19.25 -18.68
CA THR A 92 14.03 -19.00 -17.23
C THR A 92 13.77 -17.52 -16.93
N ASN A 93 12.80 -17.27 -16.06
CA ASN A 93 12.36 -15.92 -15.71
C ASN A 93 11.68 -15.94 -14.33
N ASP A 94 11.69 -14.78 -13.67
CA ASP A 94 11.04 -14.59 -12.37
C ASP A 94 9.70 -13.86 -12.45
N TYR A 95 9.05 -13.80 -13.62
CA TYR A 95 7.80 -13.05 -13.77
C TYR A 95 6.71 -13.51 -12.80
N ASP A 96 6.63 -14.80 -12.48
CA ASP A 96 5.59 -15.34 -11.61
C ASP A 96 5.80 -15.06 -10.12
N LYS A 97 7.06 -15.01 -9.69
CA LYS A 97 7.44 -14.75 -8.29
C LYS A 97 7.61 -13.26 -7.99
N SER A 98 8.09 -12.50 -8.96
CA SER A 98 8.36 -11.06 -8.86
C SER A 98 7.17 -10.22 -9.34
N PHE A 99 7.27 -8.90 -9.15
CA PHE A 99 6.28 -7.91 -9.60
C PHE A 99 4.92 -7.94 -8.87
N SER A 100 4.87 -8.62 -7.72
CA SER A 100 3.71 -8.67 -6.83
C SER A 100 3.99 -7.85 -5.57
N CYS A 101 3.00 -7.09 -5.11
CA CYS A 101 3.07 -6.36 -3.85
C CYS A 101 2.69 -7.24 -2.66
N LEU A 102 3.15 -6.87 -1.46
CA LEU A 102 2.82 -7.53 -0.20
C LEU A 102 1.55 -6.93 0.38
N ARG A 103 0.81 -7.72 1.16
CA ARG A 103 -0.46 -7.28 1.73
C ARG A 103 -0.20 -6.50 3.01
N CYS A 104 -0.95 -5.43 3.22
CA CYS A 104 -0.93 -4.69 4.47
C CYS A 104 -1.44 -5.54 5.64
N SER A 105 -1.02 -5.16 6.85
CA SER A 105 -1.58 -5.64 8.11
C SER A 105 -3.13 -5.50 8.12
N PRO A 106 -3.87 -6.47 8.70
CA PRO A 106 -5.32 -6.46 8.69
C PRO A 106 -5.90 -5.19 9.31
N GLY A 107 -6.89 -4.60 8.65
CA GLY A 107 -7.54 -3.35 9.09
C GLY A 107 -6.92 -2.07 8.53
N CYS A 108 -5.85 -2.16 7.74
CA CYS A 108 -5.20 -1.02 7.08
C CYS A 108 -5.55 -0.96 5.58
N ASP A 109 -6.02 0.20 5.11
CA ASP A 109 -6.30 0.44 3.69
C ASP A 109 -5.07 0.90 2.90
N GLU A 110 -4.15 1.62 3.52
CA GLU A 110 -2.88 2.07 2.93
C GLU A 110 -1.76 1.90 3.96
N CYS A 111 -0.63 1.34 3.54
CA CYS A 111 0.52 1.10 4.40
C CYS A 111 1.84 1.24 3.60
N ILE A 112 2.91 1.60 4.31
CA ILE A 112 4.27 1.67 3.74
C ILE A 112 5.04 0.37 4.02
N ASP A 113 4.87 -0.16 5.22
CA ASP A 113 5.48 -1.39 5.73
C ASP A 113 4.39 -2.32 6.29
N ASP A 114 4.78 -3.53 6.71
CA ASP A 114 3.94 -4.49 7.45
C ASP A 114 3.65 -4.07 8.92
N ARG A 115 3.80 -2.78 9.25
CA ARG A 115 3.54 -2.30 10.61
C ARG A 115 2.02 -2.22 10.83
N PRO A 116 1.53 -2.64 12.01
CA PRO A 116 0.11 -2.51 12.32
C PRO A 116 -0.27 -1.02 12.42
N CYS A 117 -1.26 -0.59 11.64
CA CYS A 117 -1.80 0.77 11.71
C CYS A 117 -2.84 0.92 12.83
N ILE A 118 -3.47 -0.21 13.21
CA ILE A 118 -4.37 -0.30 14.34
C ILE A 118 -3.60 -0.86 15.54
N LEU A 119 -3.91 -0.35 16.74
CA LEU A 119 -3.44 -0.99 17.96
C LEU A 119 -4.01 -2.39 18.01
N GLU A 120 -3.17 -3.41 17.90
CA GLU A 120 -3.60 -4.78 18.13
C GLU A 120 -4.23 -4.85 19.52
N TRP A 121 -5.39 -5.48 19.60
CA TRP A 121 -6.15 -5.60 20.84
C TRP A 121 -5.47 -6.63 21.73
N ASP A 122 -4.35 -6.26 22.35
CA ASP A 122 -3.61 -7.13 23.25
C ASP A 122 -4.29 -7.10 24.63
N TRP A 123 -4.99 -8.19 24.92
CA TRP A 123 -5.62 -8.42 26.22
C TRP A 123 -4.60 -8.37 27.37
N THR A 124 -3.32 -8.64 27.10
CA THR A 124 -2.20 -8.58 28.07
C THR A 124 -1.93 -7.14 28.49
N LEU A 125 -1.80 -6.22 27.53
CA LEU A 125 -1.61 -4.79 27.82
C LEU A 125 -2.82 -4.23 28.57
N ARG A 126 -4.03 -4.60 28.15
CA ARG A 126 -5.27 -4.15 28.80
C ARG A 126 -5.37 -4.66 30.25
N THR A 127 -5.08 -5.93 30.50
CA THR A 127 -5.08 -6.49 31.86
C THR A 127 -3.96 -5.92 32.71
N GLY A 128 -2.77 -5.71 32.13
CA GLY A 128 -1.64 -5.07 32.82
C GLY A 128 -1.95 -3.64 33.27
N VAL A 129 -2.49 -2.79 32.38
CA VAL A 129 -2.85 -1.41 32.70
C VAL A 129 -3.95 -1.35 33.77
N LEU A 130 -5.01 -2.17 33.62
CA LEU A 130 -6.08 -2.23 34.62
C LEU A 130 -5.57 -2.71 35.98
N GLY A 131 -4.68 -3.72 36.00
CA GLY A 131 -4.05 -4.20 37.23
C GLY A 131 -3.19 -3.14 37.91
N ALA A 132 -2.35 -2.43 37.16
CA ALA A 132 -1.54 -1.33 37.67
C ALA A 132 -2.40 -0.19 38.25
N GLN A 133 -3.50 0.15 37.58
CA GLN A 133 -4.43 1.18 38.05
C GLN A 133 -5.09 0.81 39.38
N LEU A 134 -5.55 -0.44 39.51
CA LEU A 134 -6.15 -0.94 40.76
C LEU A 134 -5.13 -0.97 41.91
N LEU A 135 -3.87 -1.33 41.65
CA LEU A 135 -2.81 -1.28 42.66
C LEU A 135 -2.52 0.15 43.12
N ILE A 136 -2.38 1.10 42.19
CA ILE A 136 -2.10 2.51 42.53
C ILE A 136 -3.24 3.09 43.36
N VAL A 137 -4.49 2.89 42.93
CA VAL A 137 -5.68 3.36 43.65
C VAL A 137 -5.79 2.70 45.02
N GLY A 138 -5.52 1.38 45.09
CA GLY A 138 -5.52 0.62 46.33
C GLY A 138 -4.48 1.07 47.35
N LEU A 139 -3.35 1.66 46.92
CA LEU A 139 -2.34 2.23 47.81
C LEU A 139 -2.65 3.69 48.19
N ILE A 140 -3.13 4.50 47.26
CA ILE A 140 -3.36 5.92 47.49
C ILE A 140 -4.57 6.15 48.40
N ILE A 141 -5.69 5.44 48.19
CA ILE A 141 -6.92 5.66 48.97
C ILE A 141 -6.70 5.46 50.49
N PRO A 142 -6.10 4.35 50.97
CA PRO A 142 -5.86 4.17 52.40
C PRO A 142 -4.91 5.20 53.00
N VAL A 143 -3.88 5.62 52.25
CA VAL A 143 -2.95 6.68 52.69
C VAL A 143 -3.69 8.00 52.85
N LEU A 144 -4.55 8.37 51.89
CA LEU A 144 -5.35 9.60 51.99
C LEU A 144 -6.39 9.50 53.13
N LEU A 145 -7.03 8.35 53.32
CA LEU A 145 -7.96 8.13 54.42
C LEU A 145 -7.24 8.24 55.78
N THR A 146 -6.12 7.54 55.97
CA THR A 146 -5.35 7.62 57.22
C THR A 146 -4.82 9.03 57.50
N PHE A 147 -4.35 9.73 56.47
CA PHE A 147 -3.93 11.13 56.58
C PHE A 147 -5.11 12.02 56.99
N THR A 148 -6.25 11.96 56.30
CA THR A 148 -7.42 12.78 56.62
C THR A 148 -7.97 12.49 58.02
N PHE A 149 -8.06 11.23 58.44
CA PHE A 149 -8.46 10.89 59.82
C PHE A 149 -7.49 11.43 60.87
N LYS A 150 -6.17 11.32 60.63
CA LYS A 150 -5.16 11.80 61.56
C LYS A 150 -5.12 13.33 61.69
N TYR A 151 -5.36 14.04 60.59
CA TYR A 151 -5.35 15.51 60.56
C TYR A 151 -6.76 16.13 60.69
N ALA A 152 -7.81 15.33 60.88
CA ALA A 152 -9.18 15.81 61.09
C ALA A 152 -9.30 16.69 62.35
N ASP A 153 -8.52 16.39 63.38
CA ASP A 153 -8.51 17.15 64.65
C ASP A 153 -7.62 18.39 64.61
N VAL A 154 -6.83 18.58 63.54
CA VAL A 154 -5.99 19.78 63.39
C VAL A 154 -6.83 20.90 62.78
N LYS A 155 -7.62 21.57 63.63
CA LYS A 155 -8.28 22.84 63.28
C LYS A 155 -7.23 23.83 62.78
N VAL A 156 -7.26 24.15 61.49
CA VAL A 156 -6.50 25.25 60.91
C VAL A 156 -6.97 26.55 61.59
N ARG A 157 -6.17 27.07 62.53
CA ARG A 157 -6.38 28.43 63.03
C ARG A 157 -5.99 29.39 61.90
N LYS A 158 -6.98 30.15 61.43
CA LYS A 158 -6.78 31.37 60.64
C LYS A 158 -5.99 32.39 61.45
#